data_AF-A0A101JRI0-F1
#
_entry.id   AF-A0A101JRI0-F1
#
_cell.length_a   1.000
_cell.length_b   1.000
_cell.length_c   1.000
_cell.angle_alpha   90.00
_cell.angle_beta   90.00
_cell.angle_gamma   90.00
#
_symmetry.space_group_name_H-M   'P 1'
#
loop_
_entity.id
_entity.type
_entity.pdbx_description
1 polymer ?
#
loop_
_entity_poly.entity_id
_entity_poly.type
_entity_poly.pdbx_seq_one_letter_code
_entity_poly.pdbx_strand_id
1 'polypeptide(L)'
;MVRQLRAEQTRTTILTAAAELFDRHGYESTSLSDIVEHAQVTKGALYFHFAAKEDLAQAIMELQSRASRQMATEMDARASSSLEALIRTTFGITRLSVEGPIPRAGLRLATGGVVIRPPLRHPFTELLDITTRKLLGAAKESDIHPDVDVEAAAHSLVCFFVGTRVVGRSLEPVARQSRRVAEMWHFMIRGLVPVPRRARYLALATQLERELRAV
;
A
#
# COMPACT_ATOMS: atom_id res chain seq x y z
N MET A 1 -28.90 -2.40 -18.11
CA MET A 1 -28.40 -1.83 -16.83
C MET A 1 -28.27 -2.87 -15.71
N VAL A 2 -29.33 -3.62 -15.35
CA VAL A 2 -29.29 -4.63 -14.25
C VAL A 2 -28.26 -5.75 -14.46
N ARG A 3 -28.11 -6.26 -15.70
CA ARG A 3 -27.16 -7.34 -16.02
C ARG A 3 -25.69 -6.92 -15.86
N GLN A 4 -25.38 -5.65 -16.16
CA GLN A 4 -24.03 -5.10 -16.00
C GLN A 4 -23.68 -4.88 -14.53
N LEU A 5 -24.62 -4.39 -13.73
CA LEU A 5 -24.44 -4.26 -12.27
C LEU A 5 -24.16 -5.60 -11.60
N ARG A 6 -24.90 -6.66 -11.96
CA ARG A 6 -24.65 -8.03 -11.45
C ARG A 6 -23.28 -8.58 -11.86
N ALA A 7 -22.85 -8.30 -13.09
CA ALA A 7 -21.53 -8.71 -13.58
C ALA A 7 -20.40 -8.00 -12.81
N GLU A 8 -20.51 -6.70 -12.56
CA GLU A 8 -19.54 -5.94 -11.76
C GLU A 8 -19.49 -6.40 -10.29
N GLN A 9 -20.66 -6.69 -9.70
CA GLN A 9 -20.73 -7.26 -8.36
C GLN A 9 -20.02 -8.62 -8.29
N THR A 10 -20.29 -9.51 -9.25
CA THR A 10 -19.65 -10.83 -9.32
C THR A 10 -18.14 -10.71 -9.49
N ARG A 11 -17.68 -9.82 -10.37
CA ARG A 11 -16.26 -9.51 -10.55
C ARG A 11 -15.60 -9.06 -9.24
N THR A 12 -16.27 -8.18 -8.49
CA THR A 12 -15.78 -7.67 -7.21
C THR A 12 -15.71 -8.77 -6.14
N THR A 13 -16.72 -9.65 -6.08
CA THR A 13 -16.72 -10.81 -5.18
C THR A 13 -15.55 -11.74 -5.46
N ILE A 14 -15.32 -12.06 -6.74
CA ILE A 14 -14.19 -12.92 -7.15
C ILE A 14 -12.85 -12.28 -6.77
N LEU A 15 -12.66 -10.98 -7.03
CA LEU A 15 -11.41 -10.29 -6.70
C LEU A 15 -11.15 -10.22 -5.20
N THR A 16 -12.21 -9.97 -4.40
CA THR A 16 -12.11 -9.96 -2.94
C THR A 16 -11.72 -11.32 -2.41
N ALA A 17 -12.38 -12.38 -2.88
CA ALA A 17 -12.08 -13.77 -2.50
C ALA A 17 -10.65 -14.18 -2.89
N ALA A 18 -10.24 -13.87 -4.12
CA ALA A 18 -8.89 -14.12 -4.60
C ALA A 18 -7.85 -13.35 -3.76
N ALA A 19 -8.11 -12.07 -3.45
CA ALA A 19 -7.22 -11.28 -2.60
C ALA A 19 -7.09 -11.86 -1.20
N GLU A 20 -8.19 -12.32 -0.58
CA GLU A 20 -8.12 -12.98 0.71
C GLU A 20 -7.29 -14.27 0.69
N LEU A 21 -7.47 -15.12 -0.33
CA LEU A 21 -6.72 -16.36 -0.44
C LEU A 21 -5.24 -16.12 -0.78
N PHE A 22 -4.95 -15.22 -1.72
CA PHE A 22 -3.56 -14.82 -2.01
C PHE A 22 -2.89 -14.17 -0.80
N ASP A 23 -3.62 -13.34 -0.07
CA ASP A 23 -3.13 -12.77 1.18
C ASP A 23 -2.86 -13.87 2.20
N ARG A 24 -3.75 -14.85 2.43
CA ARG A 24 -3.56 -15.89 3.45
C ARG A 24 -2.53 -16.96 3.04
N HIS A 25 -2.74 -17.59 1.90
CA HIS A 25 -2.03 -18.80 1.47
C HIS A 25 -0.89 -18.53 0.49
N GLY A 26 -0.88 -17.35 -0.15
CA GLY A 26 0.06 -17.01 -1.21
C GLY A 26 -0.43 -17.43 -2.59
N TYR A 27 0.22 -16.89 -3.62
CA TYR A 27 -0.19 -17.06 -5.01
C TYR A 27 -0.06 -18.50 -5.51
N GLU A 28 1.08 -19.15 -5.27
CA GLU A 28 1.34 -20.52 -5.76
C GLU A 28 0.39 -21.54 -5.14
N SER A 29 0.13 -21.43 -3.83
CA SER A 29 -0.70 -22.36 -3.07
C SER A 29 -2.21 -22.14 -3.21
N THR A 30 -2.64 -21.20 -4.06
CA THR A 30 -4.06 -20.91 -4.29
C THR A 30 -4.45 -21.31 -5.72
N SER A 31 -5.49 -22.14 -5.86
CA SER A 31 -6.04 -22.55 -7.15
C SER A 31 -7.29 -21.74 -7.54
N LEU A 32 -7.67 -21.78 -8.82
CA LEU A 32 -8.93 -21.18 -9.27
C LEU A 32 -10.15 -21.87 -8.65
N SER A 33 -10.06 -23.16 -8.34
CA SER A 33 -11.13 -23.91 -7.68
C SER A 33 -11.36 -23.40 -6.26
N ASP A 34 -10.27 -23.17 -5.49
CA ASP A 34 -10.36 -22.61 -4.14
C ASP A 34 -11.03 -21.23 -4.16
N ILE A 35 -10.71 -20.40 -5.16
CA ILE A 35 -11.31 -19.08 -5.34
C ILE A 35 -12.80 -19.18 -5.66
N VAL A 36 -13.20 -20.10 -6.55
CA VAL A 36 -14.61 -20.34 -6.89
C VAL A 36 -15.42 -20.76 -5.67
N GLU A 37 -14.87 -21.68 -4.89
CA GLU A 37 -15.49 -22.18 -3.65
C GLU A 37 -15.60 -21.06 -2.61
N HIS A 38 -14.51 -20.34 -2.34
CA HIS A 38 -14.49 -19.25 -1.36
C HIS A 38 -15.38 -18.07 -1.76
N ALA A 39 -15.46 -17.74 -3.06
CA ALA A 39 -16.33 -16.69 -3.59
C ALA A 39 -17.80 -17.11 -3.70
N GLN A 40 -18.12 -18.40 -3.53
CA GLN A 40 -19.46 -18.96 -3.74
C GLN A 40 -20.05 -18.63 -5.12
N VAL A 41 -19.21 -18.62 -6.16
CA VAL A 41 -19.63 -18.40 -7.56
C VAL A 41 -19.55 -19.69 -8.35
N THR A 42 -20.03 -19.70 -9.59
CA THR A 42 -19.80 -20.83 -10.50
C THR A 42 -18.46 -20.69 -11.21
N LYS A 43 -17.87 -21.83 -11.61
CA LYS A 43 -16.66 -21.88 -12.44
C LYS A 43 -16.85 -21.04 -13.73
N GLY A 44 -18.01 -21.14 -14.37
CA GLY A 44 -18.34 -20.35 -15.56
C GLY A 44 -18.36 -18.84 -15.30
N ALA A 45 -18.84 -18.39 -14.14
CA ALA A 45 -18.82 -16.98 -13.76
C ALA A 45 -17.38 -16.46 -13.55
N LEU A 46 -16.48 -17.28 -12.97
CA LEU A 46 -15.06 -16.91 -12.87
C LEU A 46 -14.42 -16.76 -14.26
N TYR A 47 -14.56 -17.77 -15.11
CA TYR A 47 -13.95 -17.76 -16.46
C TYR A 47 -14.54 -16.69 -17.38
N PHE A 48 -15.77 -16.23 -17.12
CA PHE A 48 -16.32 -15.07 -17.81
C PHE A 48 -15.54 -13.77 -17.54
N HIS A 49 -14.94 -13.63 -16.35
CA HIS A 49 -14.22 -12.41 -15.94
C HIS A 49 -12.69 -12.53 -16.02
N PHE A 50 -12.14 -13.73 -15.84
CA PHE A 50 -10.71 -13.98 -15.75
C PHE A 50 -10.37 -15.30 -16.43
N ALA A 51 -9.49 -15.27 -17.44
CA ALA A 51 -9.13 -16.47 -18.18
C ALA A 51 -8.14 -17.34 -17.39
N ALA A 52 -7.27 -16.70 -16.60
CA ALA A 52 -6.23 -17.38 -15.84
C ALA A 52 -6.03 -16.76 -14.43
N LYS A 53 -5.30 -17.49 -13.57
CA LYS A 53 -4.98 -17.05 -12.20
C LYS A 53 -4.12 -15.77 -12.20
N GLU A 54 -3.27 -15.64 -13.21
CA GLU A 54 -2.44 -14.46 -13.49
C GLU A 54 -3.29 -13.22 -13.71
N ASP A 55 -4.44 -13.32 -14.40
CA ASP A 55 -5.32 -12.19 -14.67
C ASP A 55 -5.94 -11.63 -13.38
N LEU A 56 -6.25 -12.51 -12.42
CA LEU A 56 -6.70 -12.13 -11.07
C LEU A 56 -5.59 -11.38 -10.32
N ALA A 57 -4.37 -11.91 -10.35
CA ALA A 57 -3.23 -11.27 -9.71
C ALA A 57 -2.93 -9.88 -10.30
N GLN A 58 -2.95 -9.75 -11.63
CA GLN A 58 -2.77 -8.44 -12.29
C GLN A 58 -3.86 -7.46 -11.87
N ALA A 59 -5.13 -7.88 -11.89
CA ALA A 59 -6.25 -7.02 -11.51
C ALA A 59 -6.16 -6.55 -10.04
N ILE A 60 -5.73 -7.43 -9.13
CA ILE A 60 -5.51 -7.08 -7.71
C ILE A 60 -4.37 -6.07 -7.56
N MET A 61 -3.24 -6.30 -8.24
CA MET A 61 -2.10 -5.35 -8.21
C MET A 61 -2.48 -3.99 -8.82
N GLU A 62 -3.27 -3.97 -9.89
CA GLU A 62 -3.78 -2.73 -10.48
C GLU A 62 -4.68 -1.97 -9.51
N LEU A 63 -5.61 -2.66 -8.83
CA LEU A 63 -6.47 -2.05 -7.82
C LEU A 63 -5.65 -1.48 -6.65
N GLN A 64 -4.65 -2.22 -6.17
CA GLN A 64 -3.77 -1.74 -5.10
C GLN A 64 -2.94 -0.52 -5.54
N SER A 65 -2.38 -0.53 -6.75
CA SER A 65 -1.64 0.59 -7.32
C SER A 65 -2.55 1.83 -7.48
N ARG A 66 -3.75 1.66 -8.03
CA ARG A 66 -4.75 2.73 -8.14
C ARG A 66 -5.12 3.33 -6.78
N ALA A 67 -5.43 2.49 -5.80
CA ALA A 67 -5.76 2.94 -4.45
C ALA A 67 -4.59 3.71 -3.80
N SER A 68 -3.35 3.26 -4.00
CA SER A 68 -2.15 3.92 -3.47
C SER A 68 -1.92 5.28 -4.13
N ARG A 69 -2.10 5.38 -5.45
CA ARG A 69 -2.00 6.66 -6.17
C ARG A 69 -3.10 7.64 -5.76
N GLN A 70 -4.34 7.16 -5.64
CA GLN A 70 -5.44 7.98 -5.17
C GLN A 70 -5.18 8.51 -3.76
N MET A 71 -4.69 7.65 -2.86
CA MET A 71 -4.33 8.07 -1.51
C MET A 71 -3.26 9.16 -1.49
N ALA A 72 -2.19 9.02 -2.29
CA ALA A 72 -1.17 10.04 -2.41
C ALA A 72 -1.76 11.39 -2.89
N THR A 73 -2.60 11.37 -3.93
CA THR A 73 -3.27 12.58 -4.44
C THR A 73 -4.19 13.23 -3.40
N GLU A 74 -4.95 12.44 -2.65
CA GLU A 74 -5.84 12.95 -1.60
C GLU A 74 -5.05 13.58 -0.45
N MET A 75 -3.91 13.01 -0.07
CA MET A 75 -3.06 13.56 0.98
C MET A 75 -2.36 14.83 0.53
N ASP A 76 -1.98 14.91 -0.74
CA ASP A 76 -1.42 16.12 -1.35
C ASP A 76 -2.36 17.31 -1.27
N ALA A 77 -3.66 17.09 -1.49
CA ALA A 77 -4.67 18.15 -1.42
C ALA A 77 -4.94 18.65 0.00
N ARG A 78 -4.60 17.87 1.03
CA ARG A 78 -4.89 18.19 2.45
C ARG A 78 -3.68 18.65 3.25
N ALA A 79 -2.48 18.26 2.82
CA ALA A 79 -1.25 18.53 3.54
C ALA A 79 -0.77 19.96 3.33
N SER A 80 -0.13 20.53 4.35
CA SER A 80 0.45 21.88 4.27
C SER A 80 1.93 21.88 3.85
N SER A 81 2.55 20.71 3.72
CA SER A 81 3.91 20.52 3.19
C SER A 81 4.06 19.16 2.52
N SER A 82 5.08 19.02 1.67
CA SER A 82 5.40 17.79 0.96
C SER A 82 5.80 16.65 1.91
N LEU A 83 6.50 16.95 3.00
CA LEU A 83 6.85 15.96 4.03
C LEU A 83 5.61 15.51 4.80
N GLU A 84 4.71 16.44 5.16
CA GLU A 84 3.44 16.10 5.78
C GLU A 84 2.60 15.18 4.88
N ALA A 85 2.51 15.48 3.58
CA ALA A 85 1.79 14.65 2.62
C ALA A 85 2.37 13.23 2.56
N LEU A 86 3.70 13.09 2.57
CA LEU A 86 4.37 11.79 2.56
C LEU A 86 4.08 10.99 3.84
N ILE A 87 4.18 11.62 5.01
CA ILE A 87 3.85 10.99 6.30
C ILE A 87 2.39 10.49 6.25
N ARG A 88 1.44 11.37 5.93
CA ARG A 88 0.02 11.00 5.85
C ARG A 88 -0.24 9.88 4.84
N THR A 89 0.44 9.89 3.70
CA THR A 89 0.31 8.85 2.66
C THR A 89 0.73 7.48 3.20
N THR A 90 1.83 7.38 3.95
CA THR A 90 2.24 6.09 4.53
C THR A 90 1.23 5.55 5.55
N PHE A 91 0.65 6.40 6.40
CA PHE A 91 -0.42 6.00 7.32
C PHE A 91 -1.71 5.64 6.58
N GLY A 92 -2.08 6.38 5.53
CA GLY A 92 -3.23 6.07 4.68
C GLY A 92 -3.11 4.72 3.97
N ILE A 93 -1.95 4.41 3.38
CA ILE A 93 -1.68 3.09 2.79
C ILE A 93 -1.72 1.98 3.85
N THR A 94 -1.23 2.26 5.05
CA THR A 94 -1.32 1.32 6.18
C THR A 94 -2.77 1.04 6.53
N ARG A 95 -3.60 2.07 6.64
CA ARG A 95 -5.04 1.95 6.88
C ARG A 95 -5.74 1.08 5.84
N LEU A 96 -5.49 1.33 4.55
CA LEU A 96 -6.03 0.51 3.47
C LEU A 96 -5.65 -0.98 3.62
N SER A 97 -4.44 -1.25 4.11
CA SER A 97 -3.96 -2.62 4.37
C SER A 97 -4.63 -3.27 5.59
N VAL A 98 -4.99 -2.50 6.60
CA VAL A 98 -5.76 -2.99 7.76
C VAL A 98 -7.21 -3.29 7.36
N GLU A 99 -7.84 -2.36 6.63
CA GLU A 99 -9.28 -2.40 6.32
C GLU A 99 -9.65 -3.40 5.20
N GLY A 100 -8.75 -3.69 4.25
CA GLY A 100 -9.10 -4.44 3.06
C GLY A 100 -8.10 -5.55 2.66
N PRO A 101 -8.57 -6.65 2.05
CA PRO A 101 -7.70 -7.73 1.60
C PRO A 101 -6.87 -7.35 0.35
N ILE A 102 -7.39 -6.49 -0.52
CA ILE A 102 -6.73 -6.13 -1.79
C ILE A 102 -5.35 -5.49 -1.57
N PRO A 103 -5.18 -4.48 -0.70
CA PRO A 103 -3.86 -3.89 -0.48
C PRO A 103 -2.85 -4.87 0.13
N ARG A 104 -3.30 -5.79 0.99
CA ARG A 104 -2.44 -6.85 1.57
C ARG A 104 -2.01 -7.86 0.52
N ALA A 105 -2.97 -8.35 -0.28
CA ALA A 105 -2.72 -9.26 -1.38
C ALA A 105 -1.79 -8.64 -2.43
N GLY A 106 -2.04 -7.39 -2.83
CA GLY A 106 -1.21 -6.67 -3.79
C GLY A 106 0.25 -6.55 -3.33
N LEU A 107 0.47 -6.22 -2.05
CA LEU A 107 1.81 -6.21 -1.48
C LEU A 107 2.46 -7.60 -1.51
N ARG A 108 1.72 -8.65 -1.11
CA ARG A 108 2.23 -10.04 -1.10
C ARG A 108 2.54 -10.57 -2.50
N LEU A 109 1.75 -10.20 -3.51
CA LEU A 109 1.99 -10.52 -4.91
C LEU A 109 3.27 -9.83 -5.42
N ALA A 110 3.43 -8.55 -5.11
CA ALA A 110 4.60 -7.76 -5.50
C ALA A 110 5.90 -8.27 -4.86
N THR A 111 5.86 -8.80 -3.63
CA THR A 111 7.03 -9.42 -2.99
C THR A 111 7.21 -10.91 -3.29
N GLY A 112 6.17 -11.57 -3.78
CA GLY A 112 6.15 -13.01 -4.07
C GLY A 112 6.71 -13.40 -5.43
N GLY A 113 7.27 -12.46 -6.20
CA GLY A 113 7.87 -12.73 -7.52
C GLY A 113 6.87 -12.96 -8.65
N VAL A 114 5.60 -12.58 -8.46
CA VAL A 114 4.59 -12.68 -9.52
C VAL A 114 4.93 -11.67 -10.63
N VAL A 115 5.03 -12.16 -11.86
CA VAL A 115 5.37 -11.33 -13.02
C VAL A 115 4.33 -10.23 -13.21
N ILE A 116 4.79 -8.98 -13.26
CA ILE A 116 3.95 -7.82 -13.54
C ILE A 116 3.97 -7.56 -15.03
N ARG A 117 2.78 -7.52 -15.65
CA ARG A 117 2.65 -7.36 -17.11
C ARG A 117 2.36 -5.91 -17.46
N PRO A 118 2.94 -5.38 -18.56
CA PRO A 118 2.55 -4.08 -19.10
C PRO A 118 1.02 -4.00 -19.34
N PRO A 119 0.39 -2.83 -19.14
CA PRO A 119 0.99 -1.52 -18.87
C PRO A 119 1.27 -1.23 -17.39
N LEU A 120 1.03 -2.20 -16.49
CA LEU A 120 1.22 -1.98 -15.05
C LEU A 120 2.72 -1.82 -14.74
N ARG A 121 3.08 -0.73 -14.07
CA ARG A 121 4.45 -0.54 -13.55
C ARG A 121 4.60 -1.29 -12.23
N HIS A 122 5.84 -1.66 -11.91
CA HIS A 122 6.11 -2.32 -10.64
C HIS A 122 5.71 -1.39 -9.46
N PRO A 123 4.90 -1.85 -8.49
CA PRO A 123 4.41 -1.03 -7.38
C PRO A 123 5.51 -0.31 -6.60
N PHE A 124 6.67 -0.96 -6.43
CA PHE A 124 7.82 -0.35 -5.77
C PHE A 124 8.48 0.76 -6.60
N THR A 125 8.48 0.67 -7.93
CA THR A 125 8.94 1.78 -8.78
C THR A 125 8.00 2.98 -8.66
N GLU A 126 6.69 2.76 -8.67
CA GLU A 126 5.72 3.85 -8.46
C GLU A 126 5.85 4.49 -7.07
N LEU A 127 6.06 3.66 -6.03
CA LEU A 127 6.22 4.14 -4.67
C LEU A 127 7.54 4.92 -4.49
N LEU A 128 8.62 4.49 -5.15
CA LEU A 128 9.88 5.24 -5.20
C LEU A 128 9.70 6.58 -5.89
N ASP A 129 9.00 6.64 -7.03
CA ASP A 129 8.74 7.90 -7.74
C ASP A 129 7.93 8.88 -6.88
N ILE A 130 6.89 8.38 -6.20
CA ILE A 130 6.08 9.21 -5.28
C ILE A 130 6.95 9.71 -4.13
N THR A 131 7.70 8.84 -3.48
CA THR A 131 8.54 9.19 -2.32
C THR A 131 9.63 10.20 -2.69
N THR A 132 10.32 9.96 -3.81
CA THR A 132 11.38 10.86 -4.33
C THR A 132 10.81 12.24 -4.60
N ARG A 133 9.68 12.34 -5.31
CA ARG A 133 9.04 13.64 -5.58
C ARG A 133 8.66 14.38 -4.30
N LYS A 134 8.17 13.68 -3.28
CA LYS A 134 7.80 14.29 -1.99
C LYS A 134 9.02 14.76 -1.20
N LEU A 135 10.11 13.99 -1.19
CA LEU A 135 11.35 14.40 -0.54
C LEU A 135 12.01 15.59 -1.26
N LEU A 136 11.96 15.64 -2.60
CA LEU A 136 12.39 16.82 -3.36
C LEU A 136 11.57 18.07 -3.01
N GLY A 137 10.25 17.92 -2.85
CA GLY A 137 9.38 19.01 -2.37
C GLY A 137 9.76 19.46 -0.96
N ALA A 138 9.97 18.51 -0.05
CA ALA A 138 10.37 18.80 1.32
C ALA A 138 11.73 19.50 1.41
N ALA A 139 12.67 19.19 0.51
CA ALA A 139 13.95 19.89 0.41
C ALA A 139 13.74 21.37 0.02
N LYS A 140 12.89 21.63 -0.99
CA LYS A 140 12.54 23.01 -1.41
C LYS A 140 11.85 23.80 -0.30
N GLU A 141 11.03 23.14 0.51
CA GLU A 141 10.32 23.72 1.65
C GLU A 141 11.21 23.87 2.91
N SER A 142 12.47 23.43 2.82
CA SER A 142 13.44 23.37 3.94
C SER A 142 12.94 22.54 5.13
N ASP A 143 12.10 21.54 4.86
CA ASP A 143 11.60 20.58 5.85
C ASP A 143 12.57 19.43 6.11
N ILE A 144 13.48 19.17 5.17
CA ILE A 144 14.60 18.23 5.34
C ILE A 144 15.94 18.95 5.20
N HIS A 145 17.00 18.34 5.71
CA HIS A 145 18.36 18.87 5.61
C HIS A 145 18.80 18.98 4.13
N PRO A 146 19.50 20.06 3.75
CA PRO A 146 19.84 20.33 2.35
C PRO A 146 20.92 19.39 1.78
N ASP A 147 21.66 18.70 2.64
CA ASP A 147 22.71 17.73 2.31
C ASP A 147 22.20 16.27 2.22
N VAL A 148 20.89 16.06 2.37
CA VAL A 148 20.27 14.74 2.22
C VAL A 148 20.36 14.30 0.75
N ASP A 149 20.96 13.12 0.53
CA ASP A 149 20.77 12.37 -0.71
C ASP A 149 19.31 11.87 -0.78
N VAL A 150 18.52 12.53 -1.62
CA VAL A 150 17.09 12.27 -1.75
C VAL A 150 16.79 10.90 -2.34
N GLU A 151 17.63 10.40 -3.25
CA GLU A 151 17.43 9.10 -3.87
C GLU A 151 17.69 7.98 -2.85
N ALA A 152 18.80 8.08 -2.12
CA ALA A 152 19.12 7.14 -1.04
C ALA A 152 18.08 7.18 0.08
N ALA A 153 17.59 8.38 0.45
CA ALA A 153 16.55 8.55 1.45
C ALA A 153 15.21 7.95 0.99
N ALA A 154 14.82 8.15 -0.27
CA ALA A 154 13.60 7.59 -0.84
C ALA A 154 13.65 6.06 -0.85
N HIS A 155 14.75 5.48 -1.33
CA HIS A 155 14.95 4.04 -1.35
C HIS A 155 14.87 3.45 0.06
N SER A 156 15.60 4.05 1.00
CA SER A 156 15.61 3.60 2.40
C SER A 156 14.24 3.67 3.06
N LEU A 157 13.49 4.76 2.83
CA LEU A 157 12.13 4.93 3.35
C LEU A 157 11.18 3.88 2.79
N VAL A 158 11.23 3.63 1.47
CA VAL A 158 10.41 2.59 0.83
C VAL A 158 10.74 1.20 1.38
N CYS A 159 12.02 0.85 1.49
CA CYS A 159 12.44 -0.43 2.06
C CYS A 159 11.98 -0.60 3.51
N PHE A 160 12.13 0.44 4.34
CA PHE A 160 11.66 0.40 5.73
C PHE A 160 10.14 0.23 5.77
N PHE A 161 9.38 1.05 5.02
CA PHE A 161 7.92 0.99 5.00
C PHE A 161 7.36 -0.32 4.43
N VAL A 162 8.01 -0.94 3.46
CA VAL A 162 7.65 -2.29 3.00
C VAL A 162 8.04 -3.32 4.06
N GLY A 163 9.22 -3.20 4.67
CA GLY A 163 9.70 -4.08 5.73
C GLY A 163 8.77 -4.14 6.94
N THR A 164 8.23 -3.00 7.39
CA THR A 164 7.24 -2.98 8.50
C THR A 164 5.96 -3.74 8.18
N ARG A 165 5.61 -3.90 6.89
CA ARG A 165 4.40 -4.59 6.44
C ARG A 165 4.63 -6.06 6.11
N VAL A 166 5.79 -6.40 5.57
CA VAL A 166 6.17 -7.77 5.22
C VAL A 166 6.61 -8.54 6.46
N VAL A 167 7.60 -8.02 7.18
CA VAL A 167 8.15 -8.68 8.39
C VAL A 167 7.18 -8.55 9.55
N GLY A 168 6.53 -7.39 9.68
CA GLY A 168 5.56 -7.13 10.76
C GLY A 168 4.45 -8.17 10.80
N ARG A 169 3.99 -8.69 9.65
CA ARG A 169 2.98 -9.73 9.60
C ARG A 169 3.43 -11.05 10.23
N SER A 170 4.70 -11.41 10.09
CA SER A 170 5.24 -12.66 10.64
C SER A 170 5.59 -12.53 12.11
N LEU A 171 5.86 -11.32 12.59
CA LEU A 171 6.30 -11.07 13.97
C LEU A 171 5.16 -10.62 14.89
N GLU A 172 4.14 -9.94 14.36
CA GLU A 172 3.16 -9.22 15.15
C GLU A 172 1.76 -9.19 14.54
N PRO A 173 0.70 -8.99 15.35
CA PRO A 173 -0.64 -8.74 14.84
C PRO A 173 -0.70 -7.47 13.97
N VAL A 174 -1.57 -7.47 12.95
CA VAL A 174 -1.81 -6.34 12.04
C VAL A 174 -2.12 -5.03 12.78
N ALA A 175 -2.75 -5.10 13.96
CA ALA A 175 -3.04 -3.94 14.81
C ALA A 175 -1.79 -3.16 15.27
N ARG A 176 -0.59 -3.75 15.24
CA ARG A 176 0.67 -3.06 15.56
C ARG A 176 1.30 -2.33 14.38
N GLN A 177 0.75 -2.49 13.18
CA GLN A 177 1.34 -1.94 11.95
C GLN A 177 1.40 -0.40 11.98
N SER A 178 0.36 0.26 12.53
CA SER A 178 0.33 1.72 12.72
C SER A 178 1.48 2.20 13.59
N ARG A 179 1.75 1.50 14.70
CA ARG A 179 2.87 1.80 15.60
C ARG A 179 4.22 1.61 14.93
N ARG A 180 4.41 0.55 14.13
CA ARG A 180 5.68 0.33 13.40
C ARG A 180 5.95 1.43 12.38
N VAL A 181 4.90 1.93 11.72
CA VAL A 181 5.02 3.07 10.80
C VAL A 181 5.33 4.37 11.55
N ALA A 182 4.74 4.57 12.74
CA ALA A 182 5.11 5.68 13.60
C ALA A 182 6.58 5.60 14.03
N GLU A 183 7.04 4.45 14.55
CA GLU A 183 8.44 4.22 14.96
C GLU A 183 9.41 4.45 13.80
N MET A 184 9.09 3.96 12.59
CA MET A 184 9.83 4.27 11.36
C MET A 184 9.96 5.79 11.18
N TRP A 185 8.86 6.54 11.23
CA TRP A 185 8.90 8.00 11.09
C TRP A 185 9.68 8.68 12.21
N HIS A 186 9.62 8.19 13.45
CA HIS A 186 10.43 8.73 14.54
C HIS A 186 11.93 8.65 14.24
N PHE A 187 12.40 7.56 13.61
CA PHE A 187 13.78 7.43 13.16
C PHE A 187 14.06 8.31 11.94
N MET A 188 13.22 8.25 10.90
CA MET A 188 13.40 9.02 9.67
C MET A 188 13.43 10.54 9.94
N ILE A 189 12.55 11.06 10.79
CA ILE A 189 12.50 12.49 11.13
C ILE A 189 13.80 12.95 11.82
N ARG A 190 14.41 12.10 12.66
CA ARG A 190 15.67 12.45 13.33
C ARG A 190 16.86 12.52 12.37
N GLY A 191 16.85 11.72 11.31
CA GLY A 191 17.88 11.75 10.27
C GLY A 191 17.64 12.81 9.20
N LEU A 192 16.38 13.07 8.84
CA LEU A 192 16.04 13.93 7.70
C LEU A 192 15.71 15.38 8.08
N VAL A 193 15.11 15.63 9.23
CA VAL A 193 14.49 16.94 9.54
C VAL A 193 15.38 17.78 10.44
N PRO A 194 15.61 19.07 10.13
CA PRO A 194 16.31 20.00 11.00
C PRO A 194 15.67 20.09 12.39
N VAL A 195 16.49 20.15 13.45
CA VAL A 195 16.06 20.11 14.86
C VAL A 195 14.84 21.02 15.17
N PRO A 196 14.79 22.29 14.72
CA PRO A 196 13.67 23.19 15.03
C PRO A 196 12.32 22.73 14.48
N ARG A 197 12.30 21.90 13.42
CA ARG A 197 11.06 21.44 12.76
C ARG A 197 10.61 20.05 13.20
N ARG A 198 11.45 19.30 13.91
CA ARG A 198 11.17 17.89 14.30
C ARG A 198 9.88 17.74 15.12
N ALA A 199 9.64 18.64 16.06
CA ALA A 199 8.50 18.56 16.97
C ALA A 199 7.16 18.47 16.23
N ARG A 200 6.99 19.27 15.17
CA ARG A 200 5.80 19.27 14.31
C ARG A 200 5.54 17.89 13.71
N TYR A 201 6.54 17.26 13.10
CA TYR A 201 6.38 15.99 12.40
C TYR A 201 6.29 14.79 13.36
N LEU A 202 6.97 14.83 14.50
CA LEU A 202 6.83 13.81 15.54
C LEU A 202 5.43 13.82 16.16
N ALA A 203 4.88 15.02 16.41
CA ALA A 203 3.51 15.17 16.88
C ALA A 203 2.50 14.63 15.86
N LEU A 204 2.70 14.93 14.56
CA LEU A 204 1.87 14.41 13.47
C LEU A 204 1.91 12.88 13.42
N ALA A 205 3.10 12.25 13.44
CA ALA A 205 3.22 10.80 13.41
C ALA A 205 2.52 10.14 14.61
N THR A 206 2.63 10.74 15.80
CA THR A 206 1.97 10.28 17.03
C THR A 206 0.44 10.45 16.98
N GLN A 207 -0.03 11.51 16.33
CA GLN A 207 -1.46 11.71 16.10
C GLN A 207 -2.03 10.66 15.15
N LEU A 208 -1.40 10.47 13.99
CA LEU A 208 -1.85 9.51 12.97
C LEU A 208 -1.83 8.06 13.47
N GLU A 209 -0.85 7.69 14.29
CA GLU A 209 -0.82 6.39 14.98
C GLU A 209 -2.08 6.18 15.82
N ARG A 210 -2.46 7.17 16.63
CA ARG A 210 -3.62 7.10 17.53
C ARG A 210 -4.93 7.03 16.75
N GLU A 211 -5.07 7.84 15.71
CA GLU A 211 -6.24 7.81 14.82
C GLU A 211 -6.41 6.44 14.18
N LEU A 212 -5.32 5.83 13.71
CA LEU A 212 -5.38 4.53 13.05
C LEU A 212 -5.61 3.37 14.05
N ARG A 213 -5.19 3.52 15.31
CA ARG A 213 -5.46 2.53 16.37
C ARG A 213 -6.92 2.51 16.82
N ALA A 214 -7.65 3.60 16.60
CA ALA A 214 -9.05 3.73 17.00
C ALA A 214 -10.05 3.11 15.99
N VAL A 215 -9.55 2.63 14.84
CA VAL A 215 -10.30 1.92 13.79
C VAL A 215 -10.15 0.42 13.97
#